data_AF-A0A4Y2T671-F1
#
_entry.id   AF-A0A4Y2T671-F1
#
_cell.length_a   1.000
_cell.length_b   1.000
_cell.length_c   1.000
_cell.angle_alpha   90.00
_cell.angle_beta   90.00
_cell.angle_gamma   90.00
#
_symmetry.space_group_name_H-M   'P 1'
#
loop_
_entity.id
_entity.type
_entity.pdbx_description
1 polymer ?
#
loop_
_entity_poly.entity_id
_entity_poly.type
_entity_poly.pdbx_seq_one_letter_code
_entity_poly.pdbx_strand_id
1 'polypeptide(L)'
;MTRNKFGRTLKVLRSDNGGEYIGKEIEDFLKEQGIVHQLTVPFSPQQNGVSERKNRTLVEMTRCLLSKANLPQRFWDSNILTKPPPNKTK
;
A
#
# COMPACT_ATOMS: atom_id res chain seq x y z
N MET A 1 -22.20 -1.05 0.82
CA MET A 1 -21.31 0.05 0.40
C MET A 1 -20.32 0.37 1.51
N THR A 2 -19.08 -0.06 1.35
CA THR A 2 -18.02 0.09 2.36
C THR A 2 -17.60 1.56 2.52
N ARG A 3 -17.53 2.01 3.78
CA ARG A 3 -17.04 3.35 4.15
C ARG A 3 -15.67 3.25 4.79
N ASN A 4 -14.81 4.23 4.51
CA ASN A 4 -13.53 4.36 5.20
C ASN A 4 -13.71 4.94 6.62
N LYS A 5 -12.62 4.99 7.40
CA LYS A 5 -12.59 5.55 8.76
C LYS A 5 -13.04 7.03 8.85
N PHE A 6 -13.12 7.73 7.72
CA PHE A 6 -13.56 9.13 7.63
C PHE A 6 -14.99 9.26 7.08
N GLY A 7 -15.75 8.17 7.02
CA GLY A 7 -17.14 8.17 6.54
C GLY A 7 -17.29 8.32 5.02
N ARG A 8 -16.20 8.30 4.25
CA ARG A 8 -16.25 8.45 2.79
C ARG A 8 -16.36 7.08 2.11
N THR A 9 -17.11 7.03 1.01
CA THR A 9 -17.21 5.83 0.17
C THR A 9 -16.00 5.73 -0.76
N LEU A 10 -15.46 4.52 -0.90
CA LEU A 10 -14.40 4.26 -1.87
C LEU A 10 -15.06 4.02 -3.23
N LYS A 11 -14.61 4.73 -4.27
CA LYS A 11 -15.11 4.55 -5.65
C LYS A 11 -14.17 3.69 -6.49
N VAL A 12 -12.86 3.89 -6.32
CA VAL A 12 -11.81 3.23 -7.08
C VAL A 12 -10.73 2.79 -6.12
N LEU A 13 -10.34 1.52 -6.19
CA LEU A 13 -9.14 0.98 -5.58
C LEU A 13 -8.10 0.76 -6.68
N ARG A 14 -6.89 1.30 -6.51
CA ARG A 14 -5.78 1.04 -7.42
C ARG A 14 -4.69 0.29 -6.66
N SER A 15 -4.32 -0.90 -7.13
CA SER A 15 -3.22 -1.70 -6.60
C SER A 15 -2.21 -2.01 -7.69
N ASP A 16 -1.02 -2.44 -7.29
CA ASP A 16 -0.09 -3.04 -8.23
C ASP A 16 -0.57 -4.43 -8.67
N ASN A 17 0.14 -5.02 -9.62
CA ASN A 17 -0.13 -6.38 -10.08
C ASN A 17 0.46 -7.44 -9.12
N GLY A 18 0.63 -7.11 -7.84
CA GLY A 18 1.01 -8.05 -6.80
C GLY A 18 -0.13 -9.04 -6.56
N GLY A 19 0.14 -10.34 -6.62
CA GLY A 19 -0.89 -11.39 -6.55
C GLY A 19 -1.74 -11.35 -5.27
N GLU A 20 -1.27 -10.68 -4.22
CA GLU A 20 -1.98 -10.49 -2.95
C GLU A 20 -3.31 -9.73 -3.09
N TYR A 21 -3.47 -8.90 -4.12
CA TYR A 21 -4.72 -8.16 -4.41
C TYR A 21 -5.48 -8.72 -5.61
N ILE A 22 -5.05 -9.85 -6.19
CA ILE A 22 -5.63 -10.48 -7.39
C ILE A 22 -6.26 -11.82 -7.00
N GLY A 23 -6.99 -11.84 -5.89
CA GLY A 23 -7.77 -12.99 -5.43
C GLY A 23 -9.23 -12.85 -5.79
N LYS A 24 -9.90 -13.97 -6.11
CA LYS A 24 -11.35 -13.99 -6.40
C LYS A 24 -12.18 -13.38 -5.27
N GLU A 25 -11.82 -13.65 -4.02
CA GLU A 25 -12.48 -13.10 -2.83
C GLU A 25 -12.42 -11.56 -2.78
N ILE A 26 -11.28 -10.97 -3.16
CA ILE A 26 -11.10 -9.52 -3.21
C ILE A 26 -11.91 -8.94 -4.36
N GLU A 27 -11.88 -9.59 -5.53
CA GLU A 27 -12.63 -9.13 -6.69
C GLU A 27 -14.15 -9.15 -6.43
N ASP A 28 -14.66 -10.24 -5.85
CA ASP A 28 -16.08 -10.40 -5.50
C ASP A 28 -16.50 -9.34 -4.46
N PHE A 29 -15.69 -9.14 -3.41
CA PHE A 29 -15.93 -8.09 -2.43
C PHE A 29 -15.98 -6.70 -3.07
N LEU A 30 -15.02 -6.35 -3.94
CA LEU A 30 -14.98 -5.04 -4.57
C LEU A 30 -16.20 -4.82 -5.49
N LYS A 31 -16.61 -5.86 -6.23
CA LYS A 31 -17.83 -5.83 -7.06
C LYS A 31 -19.09 -5.63 -6.22
N GLU A 32 -19.27 -6.39 -5.14
CA GLU A 32 -20.41 -6.25 -4.22
C GLU A 32 -20.50 -4.85 -3.62
N GLN A 33 -19.35 -4.22 -3.37
CA GLN A 33 -19.29 -2.86 -2.83
C GLN A 33 -19.40 -1.76 -3.90
N GLY A 34 -19.44 -2.12 -5.18
CA GLY A 34 -19.47 -1.18 -6.31
C GLY A 34 -18.16 -0.40 -6.49
N ILE A 35 -17.04 -0.99 -6.07
CA ILE A 35 -15.71 -0.38 -6.10
C ILE A 35 -15.00 -0.86 -7.36
N VAL A 36 -14.52 0.09 -8.18
CA VAL A 36 -13.73 -0.25 -9.37
C VAL A 36 -12.31 -0.60 -8.96
N HIS A 37 -11.87 -1.81 -9.26
CA HIS A 37 -10.49 -2.23 -9.07
C HIS A 37 -9.65 -1.92 -10.30
N GLN A 38 -8.56 -1.18 -10.14
CA GLN A 38 -7.60 -0.85 -11.19
C GLN A 38 -6.24 -1.45 -10.84
N LEU A 39 -5.72 -2.29 -11.73
CA LEU A 39 -4.36 -2.82 -11.62
C LEU A 39 -3.42 -1.90 -12.38
N THR A 40 -2.34 -1.45 -11.75
CA THR A 40 -1.29 -0.73 -12.48
C THR A 40 -0.55 -1.72 -13.37
N VAL A 41 -0.33 -1.34 -14.64
CA VAL A 41 0.49 -2.14 -15.53
C VAL A 41 1.91 -2.29 -14.97
N PRO A 42 2.52 -3.49 -15.12
CA PRO A 42 3.95 -3.64 -14.89
C PRO A 42 4.70 -2.54 -15.66
N PHE A 43 5.75 -1.97 -15.06
CA PHE A 43 6.59 -0.93 -15.67
C PHE A 43 5.99 0.49 -15.77
N SER A 44 4.88 0.80 -15.06
CA SER A 44 4.40 2.19 -14.87
C SER A 44 4.52 2.68 -13.40
N PRO A 45 5.74 2.82 -12.86
CA PRO A 45 5.97 3.28 -11.48
C PRO A 45 5.37 4.67 -11.19
N GLN A 46 5.19 5.50 -12.21
CA GLN A 46 4.56 6.82 -12.08
C GLN A 46 3.12 6.74 -11.56
N GLN A 47 2.38 5.67 -11.90
CA GLN A 47 1.00 5.49 -11.46
C GLN A 47 0.90 5.14 -9.97
N ASN A 48 1.92 4.49 -9.41
CA ASN A 48 1.98 4.13 -7.99
C ASN A 48 2.81 5.10 -7.14
N GLY A 49 3.49 6.06 -7.78
CA GLY A 49 4.40 6.98 -7.11
C GLY A 49 3.76 7.82 -6.00
N VAL A 50 2.44 8.08 -6.04
CA VAL A 50 1.74 8.75 -4.93
C VAL A 50 1.67 7.85 -3.69
N SER A 51 1.32 6.58 -3.87
CA SER A 51 1.25 5.59 -2.79
C SER A 51 2.64 5.32 -2.23
N GLU A 52 3.64 5.13 -3.08
CA GLU A 52 5.03 4.91 -2.68
C GLU A 52 5.60 6.09 -1.87
N ARG A 53 5.37 7.33 -2.32
CA ARG A 53 5.80 8.53 -1.56
C ARG A 53 5.16 8.62 -0.19
N LYS A 54 3.86 8.30 -0.09
CA LYS A 54 3.14 8.29 1.20
C LYS A 54 3.67 7.19 2.12
N ASN A 55 3.89 5.98 1.58
CA ASN A 55 4.46 4.87 2.34
C ASN A 55 5.85 5.23 2.87
N ARG A 56 6.73 5.81 2.04
CA ARG A 56 8.05 6.31 2.47
C ARG A 56 7.94 7.35 3.59
N THR A 57 7.04 8.32 3.44
CA THR A 57 6.83 9.37 4.46
C THR A 57 6.38 8.76 5.79
N LEU A 58 5.45 7.79 5.77
CA LEU A 58 5.00 7.09 6.98
C LEU A 58 6.14 6.31 7.65
N VAL A 59 6.98 5.64 6.88
CA VAL A 59 8.15 4.92 7.39
C VAL A 59 9.14 5.88 8.05
N GLU A 60 9.46 6.99 7.38
CA GLU A 60 10.38 8.01 7.89
C GLU A 60 9.85 8.66 9.18
N MET A 61 8.56 9.01 9.22
CA MET A 61 7.92 9.52 10.44
C MET A 61 7.97 8.49 11.58
N THR A 62 7.70 7.22 11.28
CA THR A 62 7.77 6.15 12.29
C THR A 62 9.18 6.03 12.87
N ARG A 63 10.21 6.03 12.01
CA ARG A 63 11.61 6.01 12.44
C ARG A 63 11.97 7.22 13.30
N CYS A 64 11.52 8.42 12.91
CA CYS A 64 11.74 9.64 13.69
C CYS A 64 11.10 9.55 15.08
N LEU A 65 9.86 9.05 15.16
CA LEU A 65 9.15 8.87 16.43
C LEU A 65 9.82 7.82 17.32
N LEU A 66 10.23 6.69 16.77
CA LEU A 66 10.94 5.62 17.50
C LEU A 66 12.30 6.11 18.02
N SER A 67 13.04 6.87 17.21
CA SER A 67 14.29 7.51 17.61
C SER A 67 14.08 8.52 18.73
N LYS A 68 13.05 9.38 18.63
CA LYS A 68 12.69 10.35 19.68
C LYS A 68 12.28 9.65 20.99
N ALA A 69 11.62 8.51 20.91
CA ALA A 69 11.22 7.71 22.06
C ALA A 69 12.37 6.88 22.67
N ASN A 70 13.58 6.95 22.09
CA ASN A 70 14.77 6.20 22.49
C ASN A 70 14.53 4.68 22.57
N LEU A 71 13.70 4.16 21.66
CA LEU A 71 13.31 2.75 21.65
C LEU A 71 14.40 1.88 20.99
N PRO A 72 14.78 0.74 21.61
CA PRO A 72 15.75 -0.19 21.04
C PRO A 72 15.35 -0.67 19.64
N GLN A 73 16.35 -0.92 18.78
CA GLN A 73 16.18 -1.33 17.38
C GLN A 73 15.27 -2.54 17.18
N ARG A 74 15.13 -3.41 18.19
CA ARG A 74 14.18 -4.56 18.17
C ARG A 74 12.72 -4.14 17.97
N PHE A 75 12.36 -2.89 18.25
CA PHE A 75 11.02 -2.34 18.03
C PHE A 75 10.86 -1.67 16.66
N TRP A 76 11.94 -1.58 15.87
CA TRP A 76 11.94 -0.96 14.55
C TRP A 76 11.55 -1.97 13.46
N ASP A 77 10.84 -3.02 13.86
CA ASP A 77 10.84 -4.29 13.18
C ASP A 77 10.45 -4.17 11.70
N SER A 78 11.22 -4.88 10.89
CA SER A 78 11.64 -4.45 9.56
C SER A 78 10.61 -4.72 8.45
N ASN A 79 9.37 -5.07 8.80
CA ASN A 79 8.29 -5.33 7.84
C ASN A 79 7.64 -4.05 7.27
N ILE A 80 8.02 -2.87 7.78
CA ILE A 80 7.68 -1.59 7.13
C ILE A 80 8.52 -1.37 5.87
N LEU A 81 9.62 -2.13 5.67
CA LEU A 81 10.13 -2.33 4.32
C LEU A 81 9.08 -3.14 3.57
N THR A 82 8.25 -2.43 2.81
CA THR A 82 7.99 -2.89 1.44
C THR A 82 9.34 -3.30 0.92
N LYS A 83 9.60 -4.62 0.78
CA LYS A 83 10.76 -5.10 0.05
C LYS A 83 10.79 -4.22 -1.20
N PRO A 84 11.87 -3.44 -1.47
CA PRO A 84 11.98 -2.85 -2.79
C PRO A 84 11.76 -4.02 -3.73
N PRO A 85 10.81 -3.94 -4.69
CA PRO A 85 10.59 -5.04 -5.61
C PRO A 85 11.98 -5.42 -6.10
N PRO A 86 12.36 -6.71 -6.04
CA PRO A 86 13.68 -7.13 -6.50
C PRO A 86 13.81 -6.50 -7.88
N ASN A 87 14.90 -5.74 -8.07
CA ASN A 87 15.22 -5.05 -9.30
C ASN A 87 14.56 -5.79 -10.46
N LYS A 88 13.52 -5.20 -11.07
CA LYS A 88 13.06 -5.69 -12.37
C LYS A 88 14.12 -5.26 -13.37
N THR A 89 15.29 -5.89 -13.28
CA THR A 89 16.35 -5.85 -14.26
C THR A 89 15.80 -6.50 -15.52
N LYS A 90 15.45 -5.64 -16.47
CA LYS A 90 15.17 -5.89 -17.89
C LYS A 90 13.88 -6.63 -18.21
#